data_AF-A0A6J5YC36-F1
#
_entry.id   AF-A0A6J5YC36-F1
#
_cell.length_a   1.000
_cell.length_b   1.000
_cell.length_c   1.000
_cell.angle_alpha   90.00
_cell.angle_beta   90.00
_cell.angle_gamma   90.00
#
_symmetry.space_group_name_H-M   'P 1'
#
loop_
_entity.id
_entity.type
_entity.pdbx_description
1 polymer ?
#
loop_
_entity_poly.entity_id
_entity_poly.type
_entity_poly.pdbx_seq_one_letter_code
_entity_poly.pdbx_strand_id
1 'polypeptide(L)'
;MRDFNKDFFVTWSPSNVNTSADGRTRSMKLDQESEAGFASNQMFLFGQIDMQIKLVPGDSAGTVVAYYLTSDQPNHDEVDFEFLGHVAGKPYIIQTNMFADGLGNREEKVHGGLGSNQRIQKPCRQGCSISKVAANEHKNQPMERQQLGDKRRQGQN
;
A
#
# COMPACT_ATOMS: atom_id res chain seq x y z
N MET A 1 6.65 12.43 11.38
CA MET A 1 5.42 13.26 11.27
C MET A 1 5.04 13.79 12.65
N ARG A 2 4.44 14.98 12.71
CA ARG A 2 4.09 15.63 13.98
C ARG A 2 2.58 15.62 14.23
N ASP A 3 1.76 15.82 13.20
CA ASP A 3 0.29 15.84 13.29
C ASP A 3 -0.37 15.53 11.93
N PHE A 4 -1.05 14.39 11.83
CA PHE A 4 -1.72 13.96 10.61
C PHE A 4 -2.79 14.95 10.12
N ASN A 5 -3.45 15.70 11.00
CA ASN A 5 -4.49 16.65 10.60
C ASN A 5 -3.93 17.92 9.98
N LYS A 6 -2.65 18.23 10.22
CA LYS A 6 -1.95 19.38 9.62
C LYS A 6 -1.21 19.00 8.36
N ASP A 7 -0.71 17.77 8.30
CA ASP A 7 0.17 17.32 7.23
C ASP A 7 -0.61 16.60 6.11
N PHE A 8 -1.79 16.02 6.41
CA PHE A 8 -2.55 15.17 5.48
C PHE A 8 -4.07 15.41 5.52
N PHE A 9 -4.71 15.27 4.36
CA PHE A 9 -6.16 15.22 4.22
C PHE A 9 -6.62 13.81 3.82
N VAL A 10 -7.87 13.48 4.13
CA VAL A 10 -8.48 12.20 3.76
C VAL A 10 -8.97 12.27 2.32
N THR A 11 -8.55 11.32 1.48
CA THR A 11 -8.91 11.29 0.06
C THR A 11 -10.13 10.42 -0.20
N TRP A 12 -10.32 9.36 0.59
CA TRP A 12 -11.41 8.42 0.39
C TRP A 12 -11.93 7.84 1.71
N SER A 13 -13.24 7.61 1.77
CA SER A 13 -13.93 6.96 2.89
C SER A 13 -13.58 7.55 4.27
N PRO A 14 -13.97 8.80 4.58
CA PRO A 14 -13.67 9.42 5.87
C PRO A 14 -14.15 8.63 7.08
N SER A 15 -15.25 7.88 6.97
CA SER A 15 -15.74 6.97 8.01
C SER A 15 -14.77 5.84 8.33
N ASN A 16 -13.92 5.47 7.38
CA ASN A 16 -12.92 4.41 7.51
C ASN A 16 -11.54 4.94 7.90
N VAL A 17 -11.39 6.25 8.13
CA VAL A 17 -10.14 6.86 8.58
C VAL A 17 -10.34 7.47 9.96
N ASN A 18 -9.55 7.01 10.93
CA ASN A 18 -9.55 7.56 12.28
C ASN A 18 -8.15 8.11 12.62
N THR A 19 -8.11 9.30 13.20
CA THR A 19 -6.88 9.93 13.70
C THR A 19 -6.93 9.98 15.22
N SER A 20 -5.86 9.53 15.88
CA SER A 20 -5.75 9.54 17.34
C SER A 20 -5.91 10.95 17.90
N ALA A 21 -6.34 11.06 19.17
CA ALA A 21 -6.58 12.34 19.82
C ALA A 21 -5.35 13.26 19.86
N ASP A 22 -4.14 12.68 19.86
CA ASP A 22 -2.86 13.42 19.80
C ASP A 22 -2.41 13.78 18.37
N GLY A 23 -3.17 13.39 17.35
CA GLY A 23 -2.88 13.63 15.94
C GLY A 23 -1.74 12.77 15.37
N ARG A 24 -1.12 11.88 16.15
CA ARG A 24 0.15 11.22 15.76
C ARG A 24 -0.02 9.86 15.08
N THR A 25 -1.21 9.27 15.16
CA THR A 25 -1.52 7.98 14.53
C THR A 25 -2.77 8.12 13.68
N ARG A 26 -2.72 7.60 12.45
CA ARG A 26 -3.89 7.47 11.57
C ARG A 26 -4.10 6.00 11.24
N SER A 27 -5.26 5.47 11.62
CA SER A 27 -5.69 4.11 11.31
C SER A 27 -6.71 4.14 10.17
N MET A 28 -6.61 3.15 9.30
CA MET A 28 -7.52 2.96 8.17
C MET A 28 -8.20 1.60 8.30
N LYS A 29 -9.46 1.53 7.89
CA LYS A 29 -10.26 0.32 7.83
C LYS A 29 -10.56 -0.03 6.38
N LEU A 30 -10.36 -1.29 6.03
CA LEU A 30 -10.86 -1.89 4.80
C LEU A 30 -12.03 -2.80 5.18
N ASP A 31 -13.16 -2.65 4.50
CA ASP A 31 -14.30 -3.55 4.64
C ASP A 31 -14.92 -3.86 3.26
N GLN A 32 -16.05 -4.56 3.25
CA GLN A 32 -16.70 -4.96 2.00
C GLN A 32 -17.25 -3.77 1.22
N GLU A 33 -17.58 -2.67 1.91
CA GLU A 33 -18.21 -1.50 1.32
C GLU A 33 -17.17 -0.57 0.71
N SER A 34 -16.07 -0.33 1.43
CA SER A 34 -15.13 0.71 1.02
C SER A 34 -13.69 0.47 1.47
N GLU A 35 -12.80 1.05 0.68
CA GLU A 35 -11.38 1.24 0.97
C GLU A 35 -11.18 2.47 1.87
N ALA A 36 -9.94 2.89 2.07
CA ALA A 36 -9.62 4.13 2.76
C ALA A 36 -8.29 4.70 2.27
N GLY A 37 -8.19 6.03 2.23
CA GLY A 37 -6.97 6.70 1.78
C GLY A 37 -6.78 8.10 2.35
N PHE A 38 -5.53 8.54 2.39
CA PHE A 38 -5.17 9.92 2.70
C PHE A 38 -3.95 10.36 1.90
N ALA A 39 -3.84 11.67 1.66
CA ALA A 39 -2.76 12.28 0.89
C ALA A 39 -2.19 13.51 1.61
N SER A 40 -0.95 13.89 1.32
CA SER A 40 -0.33 15.07 1.89
C SER A 40 -1.02 16.35 1.42
N ASN A 41 -1.12 17.34 2.31
CA ASN A 41 -1.69 18.65 1.98
C ASN A 41 -0.85 19.44 0.97
N GLN A 42 0.42 19.08 0.81
CA GLN A 42 1.39 19.75 -0.04
C GLN A 42 2.02 18.77 -1.03
N MET A 43 2.48 19.35 -2.14
CA MET A 43 3.34 18.69 -3.12
C MET A 43 4.79 19.05 -2.82
N PHE A 44 5.69 18.09 -2.96
CA PHE A 44 7.11 18.28 -2.66
C PHE A 44 7.94 17.97 -3.88
N LEU A 45 8.80 18.89 -4.31
CA LEU A 45 9.76 18.61 -5.39
C LEU A 45 10.94 17.79 -4.88
N PHE A 46 11.43 18.09 -3.67
CA PHE A 46 12.49 17.33 -3.03
C PHE A 46 12.17 17.12 -1.55
N GLY A 47 12.57 15.99 -0.97
CA GLY A 47 12.43 15.82 0.48
C GLY A 47 12.75 14.42 0.97
N GLN A 48 13.05 14.27 2.25
CA GLN A 48 13.09 12.96 2.89
C GLN A 48 11.74 12.68 3.54
N ILE A 49 11.17 11.51 3.27
CA ILE A 49 9.88 11.14 3.83
C ILE A 49 10.05 9.92 4.71
N ASP A 50 9.55 10.05 5.94
CA ASP A 50 9.61 9.05 7.00
C ASP A 50 8.20 8.68 7.46
N MET A 51 7.77 7.45 7.19
CA MET A 51 6.49 6.93 7.69
C MET A 51 6.68 5.60 8.43
N GLN A 52 6.08 5.51 9.61
CA GLN A 52 5.90 4.24 10.33
C GLN A 52 4.57 3.63 9.95
N ILE A 53 4.60 2.38 9.47
CA ILE A 53 3.42 1.65 8.99
C ILE A 53 3.29 0.38 9.81
N LYS A 54 2.15 0.23 10.49
CA LYS A 54 1.72 -1.04 11.08
C LYS A 54 0.78 -1.75 10.12
N LEU A 55 1.15 -2.97 9.70
CA LEU A 55 0.37 -3.80 8.77
C LEU A 55 -0.77 -4.56 9.47
N VAL A 56 -1.70 -5.09 8.68
CA VAL A 56 -2.87 -5.84 9.17
C VAL A 56 -2.38 -7.14 9.83
N PRO A 57 -2.76 -7.43 11.07
CA PRO A 57 -2.36 -8.67 11.73
C PRO A 57 -3.23 -9.85 11.27
N GLY A 58 -2.70 -11.08 11.37
CA GLY A 58 -3.47 -12.29 11.11
C GLY A 58 -3.57 -12.64 9.62
N ASP A 59 -4.76 -13.05 9.18
CA ASP A 59 -5.03 -13.33 7.77
C ASP A 59 -5.33 -12.02 7.04
N SER A 60 -4.48 -11.70 6.07
CA SER A 60 -4.55 -10.48 5.27
C SER A 60 -4.54 -10.81 3.77
N ALA A 61 -4.77 -12.06 3.39
CA ALA A 61 -4.75 -12.49 1.99
C ALA A 61 -5.68 -11.63 1.13
N GLY A 62 -5.17 -11.16 -0.01
CA GLY A 62 -5.92 -10.30 -0.94
C GLY A 62 -6.01 -8.83 -0.52
N THR A 63 -5.36 -8.41 0.57
CA THR A 63 -5.27 -6.98 0.92
C THR A 63 -3.97 -6.37 0.43
N VAL A 64 -4.01 -5.11 0.01
CA VAL A 64 -2.84 -4.30 -0.28
C VAL A 64 -2.88 -3.05 0.59
N VAL A 65 -1.79 -2.82 1.33
CA VAL A 65 -1.52 -1.49 1.88
C VAL A 65 -0.54 -0.82 0.95
N ALA A 66 -0.97 0.22 0.25
CA ALA A 66 -0.12 1.01 -0.63
C ALA A 66 0.38 2.27 0.10
N TYR A 67 1.64 2.58 -0.08
CA TYR A 67 2.27 3.83 0.31
C TYR A 67 3.13 4.32 -0.85
N TYR A 68 2.78 5.46 -1.41
CA TYR A 68 3.38 5.90 -2.67
C TYR A 68 3.55 7.40 -2.74
N LEU A 69 4.41 7.81 -3.66
CA LEU A 69 4.63 9.19 -4.05
C LEU A 69 4.20 9.33 -5.49
N THR A 70 3.33 10.28 -5.81
CA THR A 70 2.87 10.47 -7.19
C THR A 70 2.80 11.95 -7.56
N SER A 71 3.22 12.30 -8.78
CA SER A 71 3.06 13.65 -9.32
C SER A 71 1.66 13.86 -9.88
N ASP A 72 1.13 15.08 -9.77
CA ASP A 72 -0.23 15.39 -10.21
C ASP A 72 -0.26 15.82 -11.68
N GLN A 73 0.14 14.91 -12.59
CA GLN A 73 0.16 15.14 -14.04
C GLN A 73 -0.30 13.87 -14.79
N PRO A 74 -0.82 13.99 -16.03
CA PRO A 74 -1.25 12.81 -16.81
C PRO A 74 -0.14 11.76 -16.97
N ASN A 75 1.08 12.21 -17.24
CA ASN A 75 2.27 11.38 -17.29
C ASN A 75 2.99 11.43 -15.94
N HIS A 76 2.33 10.90 -14.91
CA HIS A 76 2.85 10.98 -13.55
C HIS A 76 4.18 10.21 -13.42
N ASP A 77 5.00 10.72 -12.50
CA ASP A 77 6.11 9.99 -11.92
C ASP A 77 5.61 9.41 -10.60
N GLU A 78 5.93 8.15 -10.32
CA GLU A 78 5.45 7.49 -9.11
C GLU A 78 6.47 6.52 -8.53
N VAL A 79 6.49 6.41 -7.20
CA VAL A 79 7.32 5.47 -6.46
C VAL A 79 6.42 4.74 -5.48
N ASP A 80 6.28 3.43 -5.68
CA ASP A 80 5.33 2.60 -4.95
C ASP A 80 5.98 1.72 -3.91
N PHE A 81 5.28 1.56 -2.79
CA PHE A 81 5.48 0.51 -1.81
C PHE A 81 4.14 -0.14 -1.53
N GLU A 82 3.97 -1.37 -2.00
CA GLU A 82 2.77 -2.15 -1.83
C GLU A 82 3.07 -3.34 -0.93
N PHE A 83 2.40 -3.37 0.22
CA PHE A 83 2.49 -4.47 1.17
C PHE A 83 1.37 -5.45 0.86
N LEU A 84 1.73 -6.54 0.20
CA LEU A 84 0.80 -7.59 -0.22
C LEU A 84 0.54 -8.53 0.95
N GLY A 85 -0.71 -8.55 1.40
CA GLY A 85 -1.15 -9.37 2.51
C GLY A 85 -1.14 -10.85 2.18
N HIS A 86 -0.99 -11.66 3.21
CA HIS A 86 -0.82 -13.10 3.10
C HIS A 86 -1.73 -13.82 4.11
N VAL A 87 -2.04 -15.09 3.83
CA VAL A 87 -2.69 -15.98 4.80
C VAL A 87 -1.94 -16.02 6.13
N ALA A 88 -2.66 -16.27 7.23
CA ALA A 88 -2.10 -16.24 8.58
C ALA A 88 -0.82 -17.07 8.72
N GLY A 89 0.19 -16.50 9.39
CA GLY A 89 1.48 -17.15 9.65
C GLY A 89 2.49 -17.10 8.50
N LYS A 90 2.12 -16.51 7.35
CA LYS A 90 3.05 -16.23 6.25
C LYS A 90 3.47 -14.75 6.26
N PRO A 91 4.71 -14.45 5.82
CA PRO A 91 5.19 -13.07 5.78
C PRO A 91 4.48 -12.28 4.67
N TYR A 92 4.37 -10.97 4.88
CA TYR A 92 4.03 -10.03 3.81
C TYR A 92 5.08 -10.05 2.69
N ILE A 93 4.65 -9.74 1.48
CA ILE A 93 5.53 -9.40 0.35
C ILE A 93 5.53 -7.89 0.22
N ILE A 94 6.70 -7.28 0.02
CA ILE A 94 6.77 -5.89 -0.43
C ILE A 94 6.99 -5.91 -1.94
N GLN A 95 6.08 -5.29 -2.66
CA GLN A 95 6.26 -4.90 -4.04
C GLN A 95 6.66 -3.43 -4.09
N THR A 96 7.66 -3.10 -4.88
CA THR A 96 7.99 -1.72 -5.24
C THR A 96 7.85 -1.53 -6.72
N ASN A 97 7.43 -0.35 -7.15
CA ASN A 97 7.40 0.03 -8.57
C ASN A 97 7.91 1.46 -8.72
N MET A 98 8.29 1.80 -9.96
CA MET A 98 8.67 3.14 -10.34
C MET A 98 8.05 3.50 -11.68
N PHE A 99 7.27 4.58 -11.71
CA PHE A 99 6.79 5.23 -12.92
C PHE A 99 7.64 6.47 -13.20
N ALA A 100 7.98 6.66 -14.47
CA ALA A 100 8.67 7.85 -14.95
C ALA A 100 8.05 8.27 -16.29
N ASP A 101 7.56 9.51 -16.38
CA ASP A 101 6.81 10.02 -17.53
C ASP A 101 5.65 9.08 -17.93
N GLY A 102 4.89 8.61 -16.93
CA GLY A 102 3.78 7.68 -17.12
C GLY A 102 4.16 6.24 -17.46
N LEU A 103 5.46 5.91 -17.55
CA LEU A 103 5.94 4.57 -17.88
C LEU A 103 6.38 3.83 -16.61
N GLY A 104 5.67 2.77 -16.24
CA GLY A 104 5.98 1.85 -15.12
C GLY A 104 6.64 0.54 -15.56
N ASN A 105 6.10 -0.59 -15.08
CA ASN A 105 6.59 -1.96 -15.32
C ASN A 105 8.01 -2.22 -14.79
N ARG A 106 8.29 -1.70 -13.59
CA ARG A 106 9.57 -1.84 -12.88
C ARG A 106 9.36 -2.51 -11.52
N GLU A 107 8.46 -3.48 -11.48
CA GLU A 107 8.07 -4.14 -10.25
C GLU A 107 9.20 -5.01 -9.70
N GLU A 108 9.56 -4.78 -8.44
CA GLU A 108 10.44 -5.67 -7.68
C GLU A 108 9.71 -6.20 -6.46
N LYS A 109 9.84 -7.51 -6.20
CA LYS A 109 9.23 -8.17 -5.04
C LYS A 109 10.29 -8.67 -4.07
N VAL A 110 10.25 -8.16 -2.85
CA VAL A 110 11.09 -8.64 -1.76
C VAL A 110 10.30 -9.63 -0.92
N HIS A 111 10.83 -10.85 -0.85
CA HIS A 111 10.26 -11.95 -0.08
C HIS A 111 11.11 -12.19 1.16
N GLY A 112 10.51 -12.18 2.35
CA GLY A 112 11.16 -12.60 3.58
C GLY A 112 10.90 -11.69 4.78
N GLY A 113 10.56 -12.29 5.93
CA GLY A 113 10.83 -11.81 7.29
C GLY A 113 10.41 -10.39 7.70
N LEU A 114 9.58 -9.70 6.94
CA LEU A 114 9.16 -8.36 7.28
C LEU A 114 8.15 -8.40 8.43
N GLY A 115 8.55 -7.84 9.57
CA GLY A 115 7.65 -7.62 10.70
C GLY A 115 6.52 -6.66 10.35
N SER A 116 5.51 -6.57 11.20
CA SER A 116 4.35 -5.72 10.96
C SER A 116 4.64 -4.22 11.00
N ASN A 117 5.78 -3.80 11.55
CA ASN A 117 6.18 -2.39 11.65
C ASN A 117 7.27 -2.07 10.63
N GLN A 118 6.96 -1.15 9.73
CA GLN A 118 7.83 -0.74 8.62
C GLN A 118 8.15 0.74 8.72
N ARG A 119 9.42 1.12 8.55
CA ARG A 119 9.84 2.51 8.41
C ARG A 119 10.40 2.72 7.01
N ILE A 120 9.69 3.48 6.19
CA ILE A 120 10.14 3.83 4.84
C ILE A 120 10.82 5.20 4.91
N GLN A 121 12.05 5.28 4.39
CA GLN A 121 12.81 6.51 4.18
C GLN A 121 13.16 6.63 2.72
N LYS A 122 12.67 7.66 2.02
CA LYS A 122 13.03 7.90 0.63
C LYS A 122 13.21 9.38 0.31
N PRO A 123 14.21 9.73 -0.52
CA PRO A 123 14.30 11.05 -1.13
C PRO A 123 13.26 11.17 -2.26
N CYS A 124 12.35 12.12 -2.15
CA CYS A 124 11.52 12.61 -3.23
C CYS A 124 12.37 13.56 -4.12
N ARG A 125 12.21 13.51 -5.45
CA ARG A 125 12.91 14.39 -6.41
C ARG A 125 12.01 15.06 -7.46
N GLN A 126 10.71 14.78 -7.44
CA GLN A 126 9.71 15.32 -8.35
C GLN A 126 8.51 15.78 -7.54
N GLY A 127 7.78 16.82 -7.99
CA GLY A 127 6.63 17.41 -7.31
C GLY A 127 5.55 16.38 -7.02
N CYS A 128 5.61 15.70 -5.87
CA CYS A 128 4.77 14.55 -5.55
C CYS A 128 3.92 14.80 -4.30
N SER A 129 2.72 14.21 -4.30
CA SER A 129 1.92 13.98 -3.10
C SER A 129 2.36 12.68 -2.44
N ILE A 130 2.21 12.61 -1.12
CA ILE A 130 2.44 11.41 -0.33
C ILE A 130 1.09 10.79 -0.06
N SER A 131 0.84 9.60 -0.59
CA SER A 131 -0.44 8.92 -0.48
C SER A 131 -0.29 7.58 0.23
N LYS A 132 -1.30 7.23 1.02
CA LYS A 132 -1.42 5.90 1.62
C LYS A 132 -2.85 5.42 1.43
N VAL A 133 -3.00 4.20 0.91
CA VAL A 133 -4.28 3.57 0.61
C VAL A 133 -4.29 2.16 1.18
N ALA A 134 -5.45 1.73 1.68
CA ALA A 134 -5.72 0.33 1.98
C ALA A 134 -6.79 -0.18 1.02
N ALA A 135 -6.42 -1.12 0.17
CA ALA A 135 -7.23 -1.63 -0.93
C ALA A 135 -7.36 -3.15 -0.90
N ASN A 136 -8.34 -3.68 -1.63
CA ASN A 136 -8.49 -5.12 -1.85
C ASN A 136 -8.04 -5.47 -3.28
N GLU A 137 -7.02 -6.32 -3.39
CA GLU A 137 -6.44 -6.78 -4.66
C GLU A 137 -7.49 -7.51 -5.53
N HIS A 138 -8.52 -8.11 -4.92
CA HIS A 138 -9.58 -8.85 -5.61
C HIS A 138 -10.49 -8.00 -6.51
N LYS A 139 -10.45 -6.66 -6.46
CA LYS A 139 -11.35 -5.84 -7.28
C LYS A 139 -10.81 -5.51 -8.68
N ASN A 140 -9.52 -5.74 -9.00
CA ASN A 140 -8.93 -5.22 -10.24
C ASN A 140 -8.04 -6.18 -11.07
N GLN A 141 -8.11 -7.50 -10.89
CA GLN A 141 -7.52 -8.44 -11.87
C GLN A 141 -8.48 -9.59 -12.21
N PRO A 142 -8.70 -9.92 -13.51
CA PRO A 142 -9.29 -11.19 -13.87
C PRO A 142 -8.31 -12.29 -13.46
N MET A 143 -8.66 -12.99 -12.37
CA MET A 143 -7.94 -14.16 -11.87
C MET A 143 -7.97 -15.30 -12.90
N GLU A 144 -7.03 -15.27 -13.84
CA GLU A 144 -6.69 -16.48 -14.57
C GLU A 144 -5.90 -17.38 -13.63
N ARG A 145 -6.62 -18.40 -13.15
CA ARG A 145 -6.16 -19.59 -12.41
C ARG A 145 -4.65 -19.79 -12.45
N GLN A 146 -3.97 -19.47 -11.34
CA GLN A 146 -2.76 -20.19 -10.97
C GLN A 146 -2.91 -20.78 -9.57
N GLN A 147 -3.32 -22.04 -9.61
CA GLN A 147 -2.84 -23.15 -8.78
C GLN A 147 -3.20 -23.13 -7.29
N LEU A 148 -4.33 -23.75 -6.97
CA LEU A 148 -4.36 -24.87 -6.01
C LEU A 148 -5.52 -25.83 -6.36
N GLY A 149 -5.45 -26.39 -7.56
CA GLY A 149 -6.23 -27.56 -7.97
C GLY A 149 -5.47 -28.81 -7.55
N ASP A 150 -5.77 -29.28 -6.36
CA ASP A 150 -5.56 -30.61 -5.79
C ASP A 150 -5.21 -31.67 -6.87
N LYS A 151 -3.92 -32.08 -6.96
CA LYS A 151 -3.51 -33.34 -7.63
C LYS A 151 -4.00 -34.52 -6.78
N ARG A 152 -5.32 -34.69 -6.69
CA ARG A 152 -5.99 -35.95 -6.37
C ARG A 152 -6.62 -36.48 -7.65
N ARG A 153 -5.84 -37.29 -8.36
CA ARG A 153 -6.22 -38.45 -9.20
C ARG A 153 -5.14 -38.66 -10.26
N GLN A 154 -4.15 -39.48 -9.93
CA GLN A 154 -3.56 -40.46 -10.84
C GLN A 154 -2.66 -41.36 -10.01
N GLY A 155 -3.20 -42.52 -9.67
CA GLY A 155 -2.60 -43.51 -8.80
C GLY A 155 -3.68 -44.36 -8.14
N GLN A 156 -4.40 -45.18 -8.93
CA GLN A 156 -4.88 -46.51 -8.57
C GLN A 156 -5.71 -47.13 -9.72
N ASN A 157 -5.18 -48.26 -10.18
CA ASN A 157 -5.68 -49.30 -11.10
C ASN A 157 -5.90 -48.96 -12.58
#